data_AF-A0A2U4EUX5-F1
#
_entry.id   AF-A0A2U4EUX5-F1
#
_cell.length_a   1.000
_cell.length_b   1.000
_cell.length_c   1.000
_cell.angle_alpha   90.00
_cell.angle_beta   90.00
_cell.angle_gamma   90.00
#
_symmetry.space_group_name_H-M   'P 1'
#
loop_
_entity.id
_entity.type
_entity.pdbx_description
1 polymer ?
#
loop_
_entity_poly.entity_id
_entity_poly.type
_entity_poly.pdbx_seq_one_letter_code
_entity_poly.pdbx_strand_id
1 'polypeptide(L)'
;MKKIIIFIIPIIFLFISCNEELITIVDEYNTPYNIYAIPGNNKVSISFWSGIIASDFAGFNIYVGTSANFVQPNDAIKNAQQALPTVASSNHTRTNFIIEIPNYTFNNDNLYYVSVTAYGTNNLVANKYIETIINSVLPVVPRLEGTGTGTTLTANTTGVGTMDPTTGKVTPSSGWKVQYFGYQTNFNTVVNVTNNTDDSFDSEAVYSINGLYIFKNGNQLAKIWITSDNSYQWAYQSDASKWWGI
;
A
#
# COMPACT_ATOMS: atom_id res chain seq x y z
N MET A 1 -85.13 5.07 21.07
CA MET A 1 -84.32 5.43 19.87
C MET A 1 -82.91 5.83 20.31
N LYS A 2 -81.95 5.48 19.45
CA LYS A 2 -80.53 5.23 19.75
C LYS A 2 -79.75 6.43 20.31
N LYS A 3 -79.00 6.17 21.38
CA LYS A 3 -77.74 6.86 21.71
C LYS A 3 -76.62 6.15 20.95
N ILE A 4 -75.71 6.89 20.34
CA ILE A 4 -74.27 6.92 20.67
C ILE A 4 -73.56 7.75 19.59
N ILE A 5 -72.81 8.70 20.11
CA ILE A 5 -71.94 9.69 19.50
C ILE A 5 -70.58 9.02 19.20
N ILE A 6 -69.98 9.43 18.07
CA ILE A 6 -68.56 9.33 17.69
C ILE A 6 -68.01 7.91 17.42
N PHE A 7 -67.76 7.64 16.13
CA PHE A 7 -66.69 6.74 15.68
C PHE A 7 -66.14 7.25 14.33
N ILE A 8 -65.37 8.34 14.38
CA ILE A 8 -64.51 8.78 13.27
C ILE A 8 -63.08 8.88 13.82
N ILE A 9 -62.56 7.77 14.34
CA ILE A 9 -61.12 7.57 14.54
C ILE A 9 -60.84 6.09 14.26
N PRO A 10 -60.64 5.72 12.99
CA PRO A 10 -59.44 4.93 12.72
C PRO A 10 -58.66 5.38 11.47
N ILE A 11 -59.11 6.42 10.75
CA ILE A 11 -58.44 6.87 9.52
C ILE A 11 -57.17 7.68 9.82
N ILE A 12 -57.10 8.34 10.98
CA ILE A 12 -55.92 9.14 11.37
C ILE A 12 -54.72 8.25 11.74
N PHE A 13 -54.94 6.99 12.13
CA PHE A 13 -53.84 6.05 12.41
C PHE A 13 -53.25 5.38 11.15
N LEU A 14 -53.89 5.49 9.99
CA LEU A 14 -53.35 4.96 8.72
C LEU A 14 -52.41 5.94 8.00
N PHE A 15 -52.34 7.21 8.43
CA PHE A 15 -51.45 8.23 7.84
C PHE A 15 -50.34 8.73 8.79
N ILE A 16 -50.21 8.15 9.99
CA ILE A 16 -49.11 8.45 10.92
C ILE A 16 -48.10 7.28 11.01
N SER A 17 -48.27 6.21 10.22
CA SER A 17 -47.12 5.38 9.89
C SER A 17 -46.25 6.16 8.90
N CYS A 18 -45.51 7.14 9.42
CA CYS A 18 -44.23 7.51 8.83
C CYS A 18 -43.50 6.18 8.69
N ASN A 19 -43.38 5.69 7.46
CA ASN A 19 -42.53 4.58 7.12
C ASN A 19 -41.10 5.00 7.49
N GLU A 20 -40.73 4.86 8.76
CA GLU A 20 -39.37 4.51 9.12
C GLU A 20 -39.21 3.10 8.54
N GLU A 21 -38.86 3.06 7.26
CA GLU A 21 -38.37 1.86 6.62
C GLU A 21 -37.13 1.48 7.43
N LEU A 22 -37.34 0.59 8.41
CA LEU A 22 -36.28 -0.01 9.19
C LEU A 22 -35.56 -1.01 8.28
N ILE A 23 -34.92 -0.51 7.23
CA ILE A 23 -33.89 -1.19 6.49
C ILE A 23 -32.71 -1.30 7.45
N THR A 24 -32.68 -2.40 8.20
CA THR A 24 -31.42 -2.89 8.74
C THR A 24 -30.77 -3.69 7.61
N ILE A 25 -30.24 -3.02 6.58
CA ILE A 25 -29.19 -3.67 5.81
C ILE A 25 -28.01 -3.70 6.78
N VAL A 26 -27.57 -4.89 7.15
CA VAL A 26 -26.28 -5.10 7.78
C VAL A 26 -25.24 -4.82 6.68
N ASP A 27 -25.08 -3.55 6.33
CA ASP A 27 -24.04 -3.07 5.42
C ASP A 27 -22.75 -3.06 6.23
N GLU A 28 -22.07 -4.21 6.25
CA GLU A 28 -20.82 -4.38 6.97
C GLU A 28 -19.68 -3.74 6.18
N TYR A 29 -19.21 -2.60 6.70
CA TYR A 29 -17.93 -2.04 6.32
C TYR A 29 -16.80 -2.87 6.90
N ASN A 30 -16.36 -3.87 6.13
CA ASN A 30 -15.15 -4.59 6.45
C ASN A 30 -13.94 -3.68 6.26
N THR A 31 -13.11 -3.56 7.30
CA THR A 31 -11.86 -2.80 7.21
C THR A 31 -10.93 -3.45 6.20
N PRO A 32 -10.20 -2.67 5.37
CA PRO A 32 -9.11 -3.21 4.58
C PRO A 32 -8.15 -4.05 5.44
N TYR A 33 -7.65 -5.15 4.86
CA TYR A 33 -6.77 -6.09 5.56
C TYR A 33 -5.66 -6.58 4.64
N ASN A 34 -4.63 -7.21 5.23
CA ASN A 34 -3.39 -7.58 4.54
C ASN A 34 -2.82 -6.39 3.76
N ILE A 35 -2.68 -5.27 4.46
CA ILE A 35 -2.24 -4.00 3.89
C ILE A 35 -0.71 -4.03 3.80
N TYR A 36 -0.16 -3.63 2.65
CA TYR A 36 1.27 -3.50 2.38
C TYR A 36 1.54 -2.16 1.71
N ALA A 37 2.62 -1.49 2.11
CA ALA A 37 3.15 -0.33 1.42
C ALA A 37 4.32 -0.78 0.52
N ILE A 38 4.26 -0.37 -0.75
CA ILE A 38 5.20 -0.76 -1.79
C ILE A 38 5.96 0.50 -2.20
N PRO A 39 7.26 0.60 -1.87
CA PRO A 39 8.07 1.75 -2.27
C PRO A 39 8.34 1.71 -3.78
N GLY A 40 8.52 2.89 -4.37
CA GLY A 40 9.05 3.09 -5.70
C GLY A 40 9.81 4.41 -5.82
N ASN A 41 10.26 4.74 -7.03
CA ASN A 41 10.99 5.98 -7.28
C ASN A 41 10.07 7.22 -7.23
N ASN A 42 10.22 8.03 -6.18
CA ASN A 42 9.39 9.20 -5.85
C ASN A 42 7.90 8.88 -5.81
N LYS A 43 7.56 7.66 -5.40
CA LYS A 43 6.18 7.19 -5.30
C LYS A 43 6.03 6.06 -4.30
N VAL A 44 4.80 5.86 -3.84
CA VAL A 44 4.41 4.70 -3.03
C VAL A 44 3.10 4.16 -3.59
N SER A 45 2.99 2.83 -3.65
CA SER A 45 1.71 2.16 -3.84
C SER A 45 1.29 1.47 -2.56
N ILE A 46 -0.01 1.36 -2.32
CA ILE A 46 -0.57 0.57 -1.24
C ILE A 46 -1.32 -0.62 -1.83
N SER A 47 -1.04 -1.83 -1.31
CA SER A 47 -1.76 -3.05 -1.66
C SER A 47 -2.57 -3.52 -0.47
N PHE A 48 -3.82 -3.90 -0.69
CA PHE A 48 -4.69 -4.39 0.37
C PHE A 48 -5.84 -5.18 -0.20
N TRP A 49 -6.37 -6.09 0.62
CA TRP A 49 -7.63 -6.75 0.31
C TRP A 49 -8.80 -5.96 0.90
N SER A 50 -9.86 -5.84 0.11
CA SER A 50 -11.14 -5.28 0.55
C SER A 50 -12.28 -6.18 0.07
N GLY A 51 -13.34 -6.26 0.86
CA GLY A 51 -14.55 -7.02 0.57
C GLY A 51 -15.76 -6.34 1.21
N ILE A 52 -15.96 -5.07 0.88
CA ILE A 52 -17.01 -4.22 1.42
C ILE A 52 -18.27 -4.45 0.60
N ILE A 53 -19.34 -4.88 1.27
CA ILE A 53 -20.64 -5.12 0.64
C ILE A 53 -21.62 -4.15 1.28
N ALA A 54 -21.35 -2.85 1.10
CA ALA A 54 -22.18 -1.77 1.59
C ALA A 54 -22.72 -0.93 0.43
N SER A 55 -24.02 -0.68 0.41
CA SER A 55 -24.71 0.04 -0.68
C SER A 55 -24.26 1.49 -0.84
N ASP A 56 -23.77 2.10 0.23
CA ASP A 56 -23.28 3.47 0.30
C ASP A 56 -21.75 3.59 0.17
N PHE A 57 -21.05 2.49 -0.16
CA PHE A 57 -19.61 2.49 -0.39
C PHE A 57 -19.25 3.38 -1.58
N ALA A 58 -18.35 4.33 -1.34
CA ALA A 58 -17.94 5.32 -2.33
C ALA A 58 -16.48 5.17 -2.75
N GLY A 59 -15.64 4.53 -1.94
CA GLY A 59 -14.24 4.28 -2.27
C GLY A 59 -13.33 4.20 -1.05
N PHE A 60 -12.07 4.59 -1.22
CA PHE A 60 -11.05 4.49 -0.19
C PHE A 60 -10.43 5.84 0.15
N ASN A 61 -10.29 6.11 1.44
CA ASN A 61 -9.45 7.18 1.95
C ASN A 61 -8.05 6.63 2.16
N ILE A 62 -7.05 7.35 1.65
CA ILE A 62 -5.64 7.02 1.83
C ILE A 62 -5.01 8.15 2.63
N TYR A 63 -4.27 7.76 3.66
CA TYR A 63 -3.57 8.66 4.56
C TYR A 63 -2.08 8.53 4.30
N VAL A 64 -1.40 9.66 4.16
CA VAL A 64 0.06 9.69 4.06
C VAL A 64 0.61 10.88 4.82
N GLY A 65 1.65 10.63 5.59
CA GLY A 65 2.36 11.68 6.31
C GLY A 65 3.73 11.22 6.78
N THR A 66 4.49 12.16 7.33
CA THR A 66 5.76 11.88 8.03
C THR A 66 5.54 11.53 9.51
N SER A 67 4.28 11.40 9.93
CA SER A 67 3.83 10.99 11.26
C SER A 67 2.91 9.79 11.11
N ALA A 68 3.01 8.83 12.04
CA ALA A 68 2.13 7.67 12.09
C ALA A 68 0.72 7.98 12.65
N ASN A 69 0.52 9.17 13.22
CA ASN A 69 -0.75 9.59 13.80
C ASN A 69 -1.57 10.35 12.76
N PHE A 70 -2.69 9.78 12.34
CA PHE A 70 -3.65 10.38 11.41
C PHE A 70 -4.97 10.69 12.10
N VAL A 71 -5.53 11.85 11.78
CA VAL A 71 -6.86 12.28 12.18
C VAL A 71 -7.83 12.01 11.04
N GLN A 72 -8.72 11.04 11.22
CA GLN A 72 -9.77 10.72 10.23
C GLN A 72 -10.96 11.69 10.35
N PRO A 73 -11.58 12.11 9.24
CA PRO A 73 -11.13 11.95 7.85
C PRO A 73 -10.17 13.06 7.39
N ASN A 74 -9.82 14.00 8.28
CA ASN A 74 -9.18 15.27 7.95
C ASN A 74 -7.82 15.13 7.25
N ASP A 75 -7.04 14.12 7.63
CA ASP A 75 -5.69 13.90 7.10
C ASP A 75 -5.69 13.02 5.83
N ALA A 76 -6.85 12.58 5.36
CA ALA A 76 -6.93 11.81 4.12
C ALA A 76 -6.50 12.67 2.93
N ILE A 77 -5.74 12.07 2.02
CA ILE A 77 -5.39 12.71 0.75
C ILE A 77 -6.68 12.96 -0.03
N LYS A 78 -6.85 14.17 -0.54
CA LYS A 78 -8.00 14.51 -1.36
C LYS A 78 -7.78 14.12 -2.83
N ASN A 79 -8.88 13.79 -3.50
CA ASN A 79 -8.85 13.60 -4.95
C ASN A 79 -8.60 14.94 -5.69
N ALA A 80 -8.54 14.88 -7.01
CA ALA A 80 -8.29 16.07 -7.84
C ALA A 80 -9.34 17.19 -7.66
N GLN A 81 -10.56 16.84 -7.25
CA GLN A 81 -11.67 17.75 -6.96
C GLN A 81 -11.65 18.28 -5.52
N GLN A 82 -10.57 18.03 -4.76
CA GLN A 82 -10.46 18.39 -3.34
C GLN A 82 -11.56 17.75 -2.46
N ALA A 83 -12.01 16.56 -2.84
CA ALA A 83 -13.05 15.80 -2.15
C ALA A 83 -12.57 14.40 -1.72
N LEU A 84 -13.36 13.77 -0.86
CA LEU A 84 -13.24 12.36 -0.48
C LEU A 84 -14.26 11.51 -1.26
N PRO A 85 -13.98 10.23 -1.53
CA PRO A 85 -12.77 9.51 -1.13
C PRO A 85 -11.53 9.92 -1.92
N THR A 86 -10.35 9.55 -1.42
CA THR A 86 -9.08 9.68 -2.18
C THR A 86 -9.17 8.98 -3.53
N VAL A 87 -9.70 7.75 -3.52
CA VAL A 87 -9.93 6.94 -4.72
C VAL A 87 -11.37 6.44 -4.71
N ALA A 88 -12.14 6.83 -5.74
CA ALA A 88 -13.51 6.37 -5.90
C ALA A 88 -13.55 4.90 -6.35
N SER A 89 -14.48 4.13 -5.79
CA SER A 89 -14.74 2.74 -6.16
C SER A 89 -16.15 2.35 -5.77
N SER A 90 -16.83 1.63 -6.66
CA SER A 90 -18.13 0.99 -6.39
C SER A 90 -18.01 -0.53 -6.41
N ASN A 91 -16.79 -1.08 -6.30
CA ASN A 91 -16.60 -2.52 -6.35
C ASN A 91 -16.92 -3.15 -4.97
N HIS A 92 -18.03 -3.89 -4.92
CA HIS A 92 -18.50 -4.59 -3.72
C HIS A 92 -17.96 -6.02 -3.57
N THR A 93 -17.00 -6.43 -4.40
CA THR A 93 -16.47 -7.80 -4.39
C THR A 93 -15.14 -7.88 -3.65
N ARG A 94 -14.87 -9.04 -3.05
CA ARG A 94 -13.58 -9.34 -2.41
C ARG A 94 -12.45 -9.27 -3.45
N THR A 95 -11.70 -8.17 -3.44
CA THR A 95 -10.71 -7.85 -4.46
C THR A 95 -9.41 -7.39 -3.79
N ASN A 96 -8.27 -7.75 -4.38
CA ASN A 96 -6.99 -7.15 -4.04
C ASN A 96 -6.82 -5.87 -4.86
N PHE A 97 -6.61 -4.76 -4.16
CA PHE A 97 -6.31 -3.48 -4.75
C PHE A 97 -4.80 -3.22 -4.68
N ILE A 98 -4.26 -2.65 -5.75
CA ILE A 98 -2.92 -2.04 -5.76
C ILE A 98 -3.10 -0.63 -6.30
N ILE A 99 -2.96 0.36 -5.42
CA ILE A 99 -3.22 1.76 -5.73
C ILE A 99 -1.90 2.52 -5.58
N GLU A 100 -1.39 3.09 -6.68
CA GLU A 100 -0.36 4.13 -6.58
C GLU A 100 -0.99 5.37 -5.93
N ILE A 101 -0.39 5.86 -4.86
CA ILE A 101 -0.98 6.93 -4.05
C ILE A 101 -1.02 8.22 -4.87
N PRO A 102 -2.21 8.74 -5.19
CA PRO A 102 -2.33 9.94 -6.01
C PRO A 102 -2.06 11.20 -5.20
N ASN A 103 -1.76 12.31 -5.87
CA ASN A 103 -1.75 13.66 -5.30
C ASN A 103 -0.87 13.87 -4.06
N TYR A 104 0.18 13.06 -3.88
CA TYR A 104 1.16 13.22 -2.80
C TYR A 104 2.58 13.23 -3.37
N THR A 105 3.38 14.21 -2.97
CA THR A 105 4.78 14.31 -3.42
C THR A 105 5.68 13.53 -2.48
N PHE A 106 6.20 12.41 -2.96
CA PHE A 106 7.19 11.61 -2.26
C PHE A 106 8.60 12.04 -2.66
N ASN A 107 9.47 12.16 -1.67
CA ASN A 107 10.90 12.27 -1.87
C ASN A 107 11.54 10.94 -1.49
N ASN A 108 12.42 10.42 -2.33
CA ASN A 108 13.21 9.25 -1.99
C ASN A 108 14.02 9.45 -0.70
N ASP A 109 14.31 8.35 -0.02
CA ASP A 109 15.05 8.28 1.25
C ASP A 109 14.35 8.94 2.46
N ASN A 110 13.13 9.45 2.32
CA ASN A 110 12.33 9.96 3.44
C ASN A 110 11.38 8.88 3.96
N LEU A 111 11.23 8.80 5.29
CA LEU A 111 10.26 7.93 5.93
C LEU A 111 8.86 8.55 5.87
N TYR A 112 7.92 7.78 5.35
CA TYR A 112 6.51 8.07 5.35
C TYR A 112 5.75 6.96 6.06
N TYR A 113 4.55 7.30 6.51
CA TYR A 113 3.56 6.38 7.03
C TYR A 113 2.36 6.42 6.12
N VAL A 114 1.80 5.25 5.83
CA VAL A 114 0.67 5.12 4.90
C VAL A 114 -0.43 4.28 5.55
N SER A 115 -1.68 4.71 5.40
CA SER A 115 -2.84 3.91 5.78
C SER A 115 -3.94 4.01 4.74
N VAL A 116 -4.89 3.09 4.80
CA VAL A 116 -6.08 3.08 3.95
C VAL A 116 -7.30 2.65 4.75
N THR A 117 -8.43 3.25 4.43
CA THR A 117 -9.72 2.94 5.02
C THR A 117 -10.81 2.93 3.96
N ALA A 118 -11.86 2.19 4.24
CA ALA A 118 -13.07 2.21 3.45
C ALA A 118 -13.88 3.46 3.77
N TYR A 119 -14.43 4.10 2.74
CA TYR A 119 -15.21 5.33 2.85
C TYR A 119 -16.54 5.20 2.11
N GLY A 120 -17.60 5.62 2.77
CA GLY A 120 -18.97 5.66 2.27
C GLY A 120 -19.63 7.01 2.43
N THR A 121 -20.66 7.25 1.62
CA THR A 121 -21.46 8.48 1.65
C THR A 121 -22.92 8.15 1.92
N ASN A 122 -23.42 8.49 3.11
CA ASN A 122 -24.82 8.27 3.43
C ASN A 122 -25.67 9.50 3.04
N ASN A 123 -26.49 9.33 2.00
CA ASN A 123 -27.36 10.39 1.46
C ASN A 123 -28.59 10.70 2.34
N LEU A 124 -28.88 9.88 3.36
CA LEU A 124 -30.10 10.02 4.17
C LEU A 124 -29.95 11.02 5.32
N VAL A 125 -28.78 11.66 5.49
CA VAL A 125 -28.48 12.42 6.70
C VAL A 125 -27.39 13.46 6.43
N ALA A 126 -27.65 14.69 6.89
CA ALA A 126 -27.02 15.92 6.43
C ALA A 126 -25.50 16.07 6.67
N ASN A 127 -24.84 15.12 7.34
CA ASN A 127 -23.38 15.06 7.54
C ASN A 127 -22.95 13.63 7.97
N LYS A 128 -23.09 12.61 7.10
CA LYS A 128 -22.73 11.22 7.45
C LYS A 128 -21.83 10.55 6.42
N TYR A 129 -20.56 10.90 6.48
CA TYR A 129 -19.52 10.04 5.95
C TYR A 129 -19.34 8.85 6.89
N ILE A 130 -19.31 7.63 6.34
CA ILE A 130 -19.08 6.40 7.10
C ILE A 130 -17.69 5.92 6.69
N GLU A 131 -16.77 5.89 7.64
CA GLU A 131 -15.39 5.47 7.37
C GLU A 131 -14.96 4.40 8.37
N THR A 132 -14.27 3.36 7.90
CA THR A 132 -13.66 2.38 8.80
C THR A 132 -12.52 3.03 9.58
N ILE A 133 -12.29 2.57 10.81
CA ILE A 133 -11.17 3.02 11.64
C ILE A 133 -9.84 2.59 11.00
N ILE A 134 -8.83 3.44 11.06
CA ILE A 134 -7.45 3.07 10.73
C ILE A 134 -7.00 1.95 11.68
N ASN A 135 -6.79 0.75 11.13
CA ASN A 135 -6.33 -0.42 11.89
C ASN A 135 -4.83 -0.74 11.68
N SER A 136 -4.21 -0.14 10.68
CA SER A 136 -2.83 -0.39 10.31
C SER A 136 -2.22 0.87 9.72
N VAL A 137 -1.01 1.20 10.16
CA VAL A 137 -0.21 2.30 9.64
C VAL A 137 1.15 1.73 9.25
N LEU A 138 1.47 1.81 7.97
CA LEU A 138 2.62 1.16 7.38
C LEU A 138 3.74 2.17 7.12
N PRO A 139 4.90 2.01 7.78
CA PRO A 139 6.08 2.76 7.41
C PRO A 139 6.59 2.35 6.01
N VAL A 140 7.09 3.31 5.25
CA VAL A 140 7.64 3.11 3.91
C VAL A 140 8.64 4.20 3.57
N VAL A 141 9.75 3.82 2.93
CA VAL A 141 10.73 4.77 2.38
C VAL A 141 10.78 4.58 0.86
N PRO A 142 10.28 5.53 0.06
CA PRO A 142 10.49 5.57 -1.38
C PRO A 142 11.99 5.60 -1.67
N ARG A 143 12.39 5.00 -2.79
CA ARG A 143 13.80 4.80 -3.11
C ARG A 143 14.04 4.91 -4.60
N LEU A 144 15.26 5.26 -4.98
CA LEU A 144 15.62 5.31 -6.38
C LEU A 144 15.52 3.91 -6.98
N GLU A 145 14.88 3.81 -8.14
CA GLU A 145 14.76 2.57 -8.90
C GLU A 145 15.04 2.83 -10.38
N GLY A 146 15.51 1.80 -11.06
CA GLY A 146 15.78 1.86 -12.48
C GLY A 146 16.10 0.49 -13.06
N THR A 147 16.54 0.48 -14.31
CA THR A 147 16.99 -0.71 -15.00
C THR A 147 18.45 -0.57 -15.40
N GLY A 148 19.10 -1.69 -15.69
CA GLY A 148 20.45 -1.73 -16.23
C GLY A 148 20.60 -2.86 -17.24
N THR A 149 21.65 -2.76 -18.05
CA THR A 149 21.99 -3.72 -19.10
C THR A 149 23.44 -4.17 -18.99
N GLY A 150 23.75 -5.32 -19.59
CA GLY A 150 25.04 -5.98 -19.48
C GLY A 150 25.23 -6.71 -18.15
N THR A 151 26.45 -7.18 -17.91
CA THR A 151 26.81 -8.03 -16.77
C THR A 151 27.34 -7.25 -15.56
N THR A 152 27.73 -5.98 -15.74
CA THR A 152 28.08 -5.09 -14.63
C THR A 152 26.81 -4.56 -13.95
N LEU A 153 26.67 -4.86 -12.67
CA LEU A 153 25.53 -4.48 -11.87
C LEU A 153 25.78 -3.11 -11.24
N THR A 154 24.91 -2.15 -11.55
CA THR A 154 24.95 -0.78 -11.06
C THR A 154 23.61 -0.39 -10.46
N ALA A 155 23.60 0.40 -9.40
CA ALA A 155 22.38 0.94 -8.81
C ALA A 155 22.54 2.44 -8.56
N ASN A 156 21.63 3.26 -9.10
CA ASN A 156 21.68 4.72 -9.20
C ASN A 156 22.89 5.26 -10.01
N THR A 157 24.11 4.99 -9.56
CA THR A 157 25.41 5.21 -10.23
C THR A 157 26.52 4.34 -9.65
N THR A 158 26.23 3.55 -8.62
CA THR A 158 27.21 2.78 -7.87
C THR A 158 27.36 1.40 -8.47
N GLY A 159 28.59 1.00 -8.83
CA GLY A 159 28.89 -0.39 -9.19
C GLY A 159 28.82 -1.28 -7.95
N VAL A 160 27.85 -2.18 -7.92
CA VAL A 160 27.59 -3.05 -6.76
C VAL A 160 28.12 -4.46 -6.96
N GLY A 161 28.35 -4.88 -8.20
CA GLY A 161 28.82 -6.22 -8.52
C GLY A 161 28.80 -6.55 -10.00
N THR A 162 28.96 -7.83 -10.31
CA THR A 162 28.88 -8.40 -11.64
C THR A 162 28.08 -9.69 -11.58
N MET A 163 27.25 -9.95 -12.57
CA MET A 163 26.70 -11.28 -12.83
C MET A 163 27.50 -11.97 -13.93
N ASP A 164 27.78 -13.26 -13.78
CA ASP A 164 28.45 -14.07 -14.78
C ASP A 164 27.65 -15.35 -15.02
N PRO A 165 26.84 -15.38 -16.09
CA PRO A 165 26.09 -16.58 -16.48
C PRO A 165 26.98 -17.78 -16.83
N THR A 166 28.24 -17.56 -17.21
CA THR A 166 29.16 -18.63 -17.62
C THR A 166 29.73 -19.38 -16.42
N THR A 167 30.14 -18.65 -15.38
CA THR A 167 30.60 -19.26 -14.12
C THR A 167 29.44 -19.58 -13.18
N GLY A 168 28.24 -19.07 -13.45
CA GLY A 168 27.05 -19.30 -12.64
C GLY A 168 27.09 -18.53 -11.32
N LYS A 169 27.71 -17.34 -11.30
CA LYS A 169 27.92 -16.55 -10.08
C LYS A 169 27.50 -15.11 -10.20
N VAL A 170 27.15 -14.52 -9.06
CA VAL A 170 27.01 -13.08 -8.84
C VAL A 170 28.04 -12.67 -7.81
N THR A 171 28.94 -11.77 -8.18
CA THR A 171 30.06 -11.35 -7.35
C THR A 171 29.93 -9.87 -7.01
N PRO A 172 29.95 -9.48 -5.73
CA PRO A 172 29.89 -8.08 -5.33
C PRO A 172 31.20 -7.35 -5.68
N SER A 173 31.10 -6.03 -5.89
CA SER A 173 32.25 -5.15 -6.06
C SER A 173 33.01 -4.98 -4.74
N SER A 174 34.22 -4.42 -4.78
CA SER A 174 35.02 -4.17 -3.57
C SER A 174 34.24 -3.37 -2.51
N GLY A 175 34.25 -3.84 -1.27
CA GLY A 175 33.50 -3.26 -0.14
C GLY A 175 32.04 -3.68 -0.06
N TRP A 176 31.47 -4.25 -1.13
CA TRP A 176 30.13 -4.80 -1.14
C TRP A 176 30.13 -6.28 -0.76
N LYS A 177 29.03 -6.73 -0.17
CA LYS A 177 28.67 -8.14 0.03
C LYS A 177 27.32 -8.41 -0.63
N VAL A 178 26.97 -9.67 -0.89
CA VAL A 178 25.74 -10.06 -1.60
C VAL A 178 24.99 -11.17 -0.86
N GLN A 179 23.66 -11.16 -0.96
CA GLN A 179 22.80 -12.24 -0.50
C GLN A 179 21.73 -12.55 -1.55
N TYR A 180 21.47 -13.83 -1.80
CA TYR A 180 20.46 -14.30 -2.75
C TYR A 180 19.14 -14.67 -2.05
N PHE A 181 18.03 -14.23 -2.63
CA PHE A 181 16.67 -14.40 -2.09
C PHE A 181 15.78 -15.29 -2.98
N GLY A 182 16.39 -16.06 -3.88
CA GLY A 182 15.64 -16.97 -4.74
C GLY A 182 15.09 -16.32 -6.01
N TYR A 183 14.38 -17.16 -6.77
CA TYR A 183 13.62 -16.75 -7.95
C TYR A 183 12.42 -15.88 -7.55
N GLN A 184 12.20 -14.79 -8.28
CA GLN A 184 11.11 -13.85 -8.06
C GLN A 184 10.40 -13.53 -9.37
N THR A 185 9.08 -13.36 -9.31
CA THR A 185 8.25 -12.90 -10.46
C THR A 185 7.89 -11.42 -10.37
N ASN A 186 8.20 -10.78 -9.24
CA ASN A 186 7.88 -9.40 -8.98
C ASN A 186 9.03 -8.76 -8.21
N PHE A 187 9.51 -7.62 -8.72
CA PHE A 187 10.60 -6.88 -8.11
C PHE A 187 10.32 -6.52 -6.65
N ASN A 188 9.07 -6.27 -6.28
CA ASN A 188 8.67 -5.76 -4.96
C ASN A 188 8.40 -6.84 -3.90
N THR A 189 8.70 -8.12 -4.16
CA THR A 189 8.40 -9.24 -3.25
C THR A 189 9.15 -9.20 -1.93
N VAL A 190 10.38 -8.68 -1.91
CA VAL A 190 11.13 -8.46 -0.67
C VAL A 190 10.97 -7.02 -0.21
N VAL A 191 10.29 -6.85 0.92
CA VAL A 191 9.96 -5.54 1.52
C VAL A 191 10.93 -5.19 2.65
N ASN A 192 11.39 -6.17 3.45
CA ASN A 192 12.20 -5.91 4.64
C ASN A 192 13.61 -6.51 4.54
N VAL A 193 14.63 -5.65 4.56
CA VAL A 193 16.00 -6.02 4.95
C VAL A 193 16.34 -5.15 6.15
N THR A 194 15.83 -5.54 7.32
CA THR A 194 15.90 -4.76 8.56
C THR A 194 17.22 -4.94 9.31
N ASN A 195 18.04 -5.93 8.95
CA ASN A 195 19.29 -6.20 9.65
C ASN A 195 20.53 -5.95 8.77
N ASN A 196 20.99 -4.70 8.75
CA ASN A 196 22.27 -4.34 8.14
C ASN A 196 23.46 -4.57 9.10
N THR A 197 23.26 -5.10 10.31
CA THR A 197 24.37 -5.48 11.21
C THR A 197 24.85 -6.89 10.96
N ASP A 198 24.15 -7.63 10.10
CA ASP A 198 24.48 -9.02 9.85
C ASP A 198 25.70 -9.15 8.93
N ASP A 199 26.67 -9.94 9.38
CA ASP A 199 27.85 -10.37 8.61
C ASP A 199 27.52 -11.53 7.65
N SER A 200 26.26 -11.99 7.64
CA SER A 200 25.73 -13.09 6.83
C SER A 200 25.68 -12.87 5.32
N PHE A 201 26.04 -11.68 4.82
CA PHE A 201 26.16 -11.48 3.39
C PHE A 201 27.46 -12.11 2.89
N ASP A 202 27.36 -12.82 1.77
CA ASP A 202 28.44 -13.58 1.18
C ASP A 202 29.35 -12.72 0.29
N SER A 203 30.54 -13.23 0.00
CA SER A 203 31.45 -12.67 -1.02
C SER A 203 31.09 -13.09 -2.44
N GLU A 204 30.11 -13.96 -2.62
CA GLU A 204 29.55 -14.39 -3.90
C GLU A 204 28.19 -15.07 -3.68
N ALA A 205 27.34 -15.07 -4.69
CA ALA A 205 26.07 -15.78 -4.68
C ALA A 205 25.89 -16.58 -5.98
N VAL A 206 24.99 -17.56 -5.96
CA VAL A 206 24.61 -18.31 -7.17
C VAL A 206 23.90 -17.40 -8.16
N TYR A 207 24.24 -17.49 -9.44
CA TYR A 207 23.52 -16.82 -10.51
C TYR A 207 22.23 -17.54 -10.86
N SER A 208 21.18 -16.77 -11.11
CA SER A 208 19.89 -17.25 -11.58
C SER A 208 19.14 -16.11 -12.29
N ILE A 209 18.59 -16.42 -13.47
CA ILE A 209 17.61 -15.56 -14.15
C ILE A 209 16.37 -15.49 -13.27
N ASN A 210 15.80 -14.29 -13.15
CA ASN A 210 14.76 -13.91 -12.20
C ASN A 210 15.21 -14.04 -10.74
N GLY A 211 16.50 -14.20 -10.48
CA GLY A 211 17.06 -14.19 -9.14
C GLY A 211 17.03 -12.79 -8.53
N LEU A 212 16.64 -12.69 -7.26
CA LEU A 212 16.69 -11.46 -6.50
C LEU A 212 17.87 -11.46 -5.53
N TYR A 213 18.62 -10.37 -5.55
CA TYR A 213 19.84 -10.20 -4.78
C TYR A 213 19.76 -8.90 -3.99
N ILE A 214 20.28 -8.91 -2.77
CA ILE A 214 20.55 -7.71 -2.01
C ILE A 214 22.06 -7.58 -1.89
N PHE A 215 22.57 -6.42 -2.28
CA PHE A 215 23.94 -6.01 -2.09
C PHE A 215 23.99 -5.02 -0.93
N LYS A 216 25.04 -5.12 -0.13
CA LYS A 216 25.25 -4.29 1.06
C LYS A 216 26.67 -3.76 1.13
N ASN A 217 26.83 -2.49 1.48
CA ASN A 217 28.11 -1.87 1.87
C ASN A 217 27.86 -0.84 2.98
N GLY A 218 28.26 -1.16 4.22
CA GLY A 218 27.89 -0.35 5.39
C GLY A 218 26.37 -0.17 5.50
N ASN A 219 25.90 1.08 5.48
CA ASN A 219 24.48 1.43 5.48
C ASN A 219 23.83 1.46 4.09
N GLN A 220 24.59 1.27 3.02
CA GLN A 220 24.06 1.30 1.66
C GLN A 220 23.49 -0.08 1.31
N LEU A 221 22.30 -0.09 0.70
CA LEU A 221 21.68 -1.30 0.17
C LEU A 221 21.32 -1.11 -1.30
N ALA A 222 21.59 -2.13 -2.11
CA ALA A 222 21.09 -2.20 -3.48
C ALA A 222 20.35 -3.51 -3.68
N LYS A 223 19.11 -3.42 -4.12
CA LYS A 223 18.31 -4.56 -4.54
C LYS A 223 18.46 -4.73 -6.03
N ILE A 224 18.87 -5.90 -6.49
CA ILE A 224 19.03 -6.24 -7.90
C ILE A 224 18.15 -7.45 -8.22
N TRP A 225 17.32 -7.34 -9.25
CA TRP A 225 16.60 -8.46 -9.81
C TRP A 225 17.11 -8.70 -11.22
N ILE A 226 17.80 -9.82 -11.42
CA ILE A 226 18.33 -10.19 -12.73
C ILE A 226 17.16 -10.69 -13.57
N THR A 227 16.82 -10.00 -14.66
CA THR A 227 15.67 -10.36 -15.51
C THR A 227 16.09 -11.16 -16.75
N SER A 228 17.36 -11.08 -17.15
CA SER A 228 17.99 -11.93 -18.17
C SER A 228 19.51 -11.96 -17.97
N ASP A 229 20.22 -12.73 -18.80
CA ASP A 229 21.69 -12.79 -18.79
C ASP A 229 22.39 -11.44 -18.98
N ASN A 230 21.69 -10.42 -19.47
CA ASN A 230 22.24 -9.09 -19.74
C ASN A 230 21.30 -7.95 -19.33
N SER A 231 20.35 -8.19 -18.43
CA SER A 231 19.45 -7.14 -17.95
C SER A 231 19.04 -7.36 -16.52
N TYR A 232 18.80 -6.25 -15.82
CA TYR A 232 18.35 -6.27 -14.44
C TYR A 232 17.53 -5.03 -14.11
N GLN A 233 16.71 -5.14 -13.07
CA GLN A 233 16.10 -4.03 -12.38
C GLN A 233 16.83 -3.79 -11.06
N TRP A 234 16.92 -2.54 -10.64
CA TRP A 234 17.58 -2.18 -9.40
C TRP A 234 16.76 -1.19 -8.57
N ALA A 235 16.99 -1.23 -7.27
CA ALA A 235 16.60 -0.18 -6.33
C ALA A 235 17.77 0.11 -5.40
N TYR A 236 17.96 1.38 -5.05
CA TYR A 236 19.10 1.83 -4.27
C TYR A 236 18.65 2.63 -3.06
N GLN A 237 19.21 2.27 -1.91
CA GLN A 237 19.05 2.95 -0.64
C GLN A 237 20.43 3.44 -0.19
N SER A 238 20.60 4.75 -0.14
CA SER A 238 21.86 5.39 0.28
C SER A 238 22.13 5.20 1.78
N ASP A 239 21.06 5.12 2.57
CA ASP A 239 21.09 4.93 4.02
C ASP A 239 19.92 4.06 4.49
N ALA A 240 20.24 2.80 4.78
CA ALA A 240 19.30 1.80 5.27
C ALA A 240 19.05 1.91 6.79
N SER A 241 19.81 2.71 7.52
CA SER A 241 19.58 2.88 8.97
C SER A 241 18.21 3.49 9.28
N LYS A 242 17.64 4.20 8.31
CA LYS A 242 16.27 4.74 8.36
C LYS A 242 15.17 3.66 8.45
N TRP A 243 15.49 2.41 8.13
CA TRP A 243 14.59 1.27 8.23
C TRP A 243 14.72 0.52 9.57
N TRP A 244 15.64 0.91 10.45
CA TRP A 244 15.85 0.22 11.72
C TRP A 244 14.67 0.43 12.67
N GLY A 245 14.08 -0.67 13.15
CA GLY A 245 12.97 -0.63 14.10
C GLY A 245 11.60 -0.34 13.47
N ILE A 246 11.53 -0.35 12.14
CA ILE A 246 10.31 -0.47 11.34
C ILE A 246 10.04 -1.96 11.08
#